data_AF-A0AA38VT41-F1
#
_entry.id   AF-A0AA38VT41-F1
#
_cell.length_a   1.000
_cell.length_b   1.000
_cell.length_c   1.000
_cell.angle_alpha   90.00
_cell.angle_beta   90.00
_cell.angle_gamma   90.00
#
_symmetry.space_group_name_H-M   'P 1'
#
loop_
_entity.id
_entity.type
_entity.pdbx_description
1 polymer ?
#
loop_
_entity_poly.entity_id
_entity_poly.type
_entity_poly.pdbx_seq_one_letter_code
_entity_poly.pdbx_strand_id
1 'polypeptide(L)'
;MDGPVGAQQQPPQQQEQQPPAKVVERLNPAVQQQLNLESVKTRAISLFKAISRILEDFDLIARTNSVPKWQDVLGQFSMVNLELYNIVEDIKKVSKAFVVHPKNVNAENAAILPVMISSKLLPEIEADDNLKREQLLYAMQNLSVPAQIEKLKARIDMIGAACESAEKVIADTRKTYFGTRQGPTNILTLDKAQAAKIQEQENLLRHAVNHGQGLRIPIDQRQITSALPAHLVDVLPVGDSVQTISEPSGMYLKNTPPMSSNAVNSQGALMQGNIMISFIRV
;
A
#
# COMPACT_ATOMS: atom_id res chain seq x y z
N MET A 1 -37.04 89.20 -23.05
CA MET A 1 -38.15 88.47 -22.41
C MET A 1 -37.98 87.01 -22.79
N ASP A 2 -37.75 86.18 -21.76
CA ASP A 2 -38.22 84.79 -21.61
C ASP A 2 -37.88 83.81 -22.75
N GLY A 3 -37.07 82.77 -22.56
CA GLY A 3 -37.26 81.70 -21.58
C GLY A 3 -37.38 80.37 -22.36
N PRO A 4 -36.54 79.34 -22.10
CA PRO A 4 -36.41 78.13 -22.93
C PRO A 4 -37.20 76.93 -22.38
N VAL A 5 -37.68 76.04 -23.26
CA VAL A 5 -38.19 74.68 -22.95
C VAL A 5 -38.02 73.84 -24.23
N GLY A 6 -37.49 72.62 -24.28
CA GLY A 6 -36.86 71.73 -23.32
C GLY A 6 -36.38 70.51 -24.13
N ALA A 7 -35.10 70.20 -24.08
CA ALA A 7 -34.53 69.02 -24.74
C ALA A 7 -34.80 67.78 -23.89
N GLN A 8 -35.39 66.75 -24.50
CA GLN A 8 -35.55 65.42 -23.91
C GLN A 8 -34.18 64.79 -23.66
N GLN A 9 -33.83 64.61 -22.38
CA GLN A 9 -32.76 63.72 -21.94
C GLN A 9 -33.40 62.41 -21.46
N GLN A 10 -33.17 61.33 -22.21
CA GLN A 10 -33.33 59.96 -21.70
C GLN A 10 -32.07 59.58 -20.89
N PRO A 11 -32.19 58.88 -19.75
CA PRO A 11 -31.03 58.38 -19.02
C PRO A 11 -30.39 57.18 -19.74
N PRO A 12 -29.06 56.99 -19.64
CA PRO A 12 -28.39 55.82 -20.19
C PRO A 12 -28.73 54.56 -19.39
N GLN A 13 -29.15 53.50 -20.10
CA GLN A 13 -29.29 52.16 -19.55
C GLN A 13 -27.93 51.66 -19.06
N GLN A 14 -27.86 51.33 -17.78
CA GLN A 14 -26.76 50.58 -17.18
C GLN A 14 -26.71 49.20 -17.83
N GLN A 15 -25.64 48.91 -18.57
CA GLN A 15 -25.29 47.54 -18.93
C GLN A 15 -24.91 46.81 -17.64
N GLU A 16 -25.80 45.94 -17.17
CA GLU A 16 -25.47 44.86 -16.24
C GLU A 16 -24.35 44.02 -16.87
N GLN A 17 -23.11 44.26 -16.41
CA GLN A 17 -22.00 43.36 -16.64
C GLN A 17 -22.34 42.04 -15.96
N GLN A 18 -22.86 41.09 -16.73
CA GLN A 18 -22.90 39.69 -16.33
C GLN A 18 -21.47 39.29 -15.93
N PRO A 19 -21.23 38.79 -14.71
CA PRO A 19 -19.92 38.29 -14.34
C PRO A 19 -19.52 37.19 -15.35
N PRO A 20 -18.27 37.19 -15.84
CA PRO A 20 -17.84 36.21 -16.83
C PRO A 20 -18.11 34.82 -16.28
N ALA A 21 -18.85 34.02 -17.08
CA ALA A 21 -19.16 32.65 -16.75
C ALA A 21 -17.87 31.94 -16.35
N LYS A 22 -17.82 31.40 -15.12
CA LYS A 22 -16.71 30.58 -14.64
C LYS A 22 -16.58 29.40 -15.61
N VAL A 23 -15.63 29.49 -16.53
CA VAL A 23 -15.25 28.37 -17.39
C VAL A 23 -14.68 27.31 -16.46
N VAL A 24 -15.49 26.31 -16.14
CA VAL A 24 -15.02 25.12 -15.43
C VAL A 24 -14.12 24.40 -16.43
N GLU A 25 -12.81 24.61 -16.31
CA GLU A 25 -11.79 23.91 -17.08
C GLU A 25 -11.91 22.41 -16.77
N ARG A 26 -12.70 21.69 -17.56
CA ARG A 26 -12.89 20.24 -17.44
C ARG A 26 -11.73 19.54 -18.15
N LEU A 27 -11.22 18.47 -17.53
CA LEU A 27 -10.24 17.60 -18.16
C LEU A 27 -10.79 17.05 -19.48
N ASN A 28 -9.92 16.92 -20.48
CA ASN A 28 -10.28 16.28 -21.75
C ASN A 28 -10.85 14.88 -21.46
N PRO A 29 -12.06 14.53 -21.97
CA PRO A 29 -12.70 13.25 -21.67
C PRO A 29 -11.84 12.03 -22.04
N ALA A 30 -11.01 12.12 -23.08
CA ALA A 30 -10.06 11.06 -23.44
C ALA A 30 -8.95 10.88 -22.39
N VAL A 31 -8.46 11.99 -21.82
CA VAL A 31 -7.47 11.97 -20.73
C VAL A 31 -8.11 11.46 -19.44
N GLN A 32 -9.37 11.84 -19.18
CA GLN A 32 -10.12 11.38 -18.02
C GLN A 32 -10.37 9.86 -18.03
N GLN A 33 -10.67 9.29 -19.21
CA GLN A 33 -10.75 7.84 -19.38
C GLN A 33 -9.39 7.15 -19.20
N GLN A 34 -8.30 7.73 -19.72
CA GLN A 34 -6.95 7.18 -19.56
C GLN A 34 -6.48 7.15 -18.11
N LEU A 35 -6.80 8.19 -17.33
CA LEU A 35 -6.40 8.31 -15.93
C LEU A 35 -7.18 7.38 -14.99
N ASN A 36 -8.33 6.85 -15.43
CA ASN A 36 -9.18 5.96 -14.64
C ASN A 36 -9.44 6.43 -13.18
N LEU A 37 -9.49 7.76 -12.95
CA LEU A 37 -9.48 8.33 -11.60
C LEU A 37 -10.70 7.90 -10.79
N GLU A 38 -11.84 7.68 -11.43
CA GLU A 38 -13.06 7.26 -10.73
C GLU A 38 -12.94 5.83 -10.18
N SER A 39 -12.29 4.92 -10.93
CA SER A 39 -11.99 3.58 -10.41
C SER A 39 -10.98 3.66 -9.26
N VAL A 40 -9.88 4.40 -9.45
CA VAL A 40 -8.85 4.57 -8.41
C VAL A 40 -9.45 5.17 -7.13
N LYS A 41 -10.30 6.19 -7.26
CA LYS A 41 -11.04 6.80 -6.15
C LYS A 41 -11.99 5.80 -5.48
N THR A 42 -12.75 5.04 -6.25
CA THR A 42 -13.65 4.00 -5.72
C THR A 42 -12.86 2.97 -4.92
N ARG A 43 -11.72 2.49 -5.45
CA ARG A 43 -10.82 1.56 -4.76
C ARG A 43 -10.20 2.15 -3.51
N ALA A 44 -9.77 3.42 -3.55
CA ALA A 44 -9.25 4.13 -2.38
C ALA A 44 -10.29 4.23 -1.25
N ILE A 45 -11.55 4.53 -1.60
CA ILE A 45 -12.65 4.57 -0.64
C ILE A 45 -12.93 3.19 -0.05
N SER A 46 -12.93 2.13 -0.88
CA SER A 46 -13.13 0.76 -0.41
C SER A 46 -12.01 0.32 0.54
N LEU A 47 -10.74 0.59 0.20
CA LEU A 47 -9.60 0.30 1.07
C LEU A 47 -9.69 1.08 2.39
N PHE A 48 -10.01 2.37 2.33
CA PHE A 48 -10.23 3.19 3.52
C PHE A 48 -11.29 2.57 4.43
N LYS A 49 -12.46 2.20 3.89
CA LYS A 49 -13.53 1.54 4.65
C LYS A 49 -13.10 0.21 5.26
N ALA A 50 -12.34 -0.60 4.53
CA ALA A 50 -11.82 -1.88 5.03
C ALA A 50 -10.86 -1.67 6.21
N ILE A 51 -9.95 -0.69 6.12
CA ILE A 51 -9.03 -0.33 7.20
C ILE A 51 -9.79 0.23 8.40
N SER A 52 -10.71 1.18 8.19
CA SER A 52 -11.54 1.76 9.25
C SER A 52 -12.30 0.69 10.02
N ARG A 53 -12.90 -0.28 9.32
CA ARG A 53 -13.60 -1.40 9.96
C ARG A 53 -12.69 -2.21 10.89
N ILE A 54 -11.45 -2.50 10.49
CA ILE A 54 -10.50 -3.22 11.34
C ILE A 54 -10.17 -2.42 12.59
N LEU A 55 -9.93 -1.12 12.44
CA LEU A 55 -9.62 -0.24 13.58
C LEU A 55 -10.81 -0.18 14.55
N GLU A 56 -12.03 -0.04 14.04
CA GLU A 56 -13.26 -0.05 14.84
C GLU A 56 -13.47 -1.37 15.59
N ASP A 57 -13.21 -2.50 14.94
CA ASP A 57 -13.29 -3.84 15.54
C ASP A 57 -12.25 -4.00 16.67
N PHE A 58 -10.99 -3.57 16.44
CA PHE A 58 -9.96 -3.62 17.48
C PHE A 58 -10.25 -2.69 18.64
N ASP A 59 -10.75 -1.50 18.37
CA ASP A 59 -11.20 -0.56 19.38
C ASP A 59 -12.33 -1.15 20.23
N LEU A 60 -13.28 -1.87 19.62
CA LEU A 60 -14.35 -2.56 20.32
C LEU A 60 -13.81 -3.70 21.20
N ILE A 61 -12.87 -4.49 20.67
CA ILE A 61 -12.22 -5.59 21.40
C ILE A 61 -11.49 -5.04 22.62
N ALA A 62 -10.73 -3.95 22.45
CA ALA A 62 -10.02 -3.27 23.53
C ALA A 62 -10.99 -2.73 24.59
N ARG A 63 -12.07 -2.06 24.19
CA ARG A 63 -13.08 -1.52 25.12
C ARG A 63 -13.81 -2.59 25.92
N THR A 64 -14.06 -3.74 25.31
CA THR A 64 -14.77 -4.86 25.95
C THR A 64 -13.84 -5.82 26.69
N ASN A 65 -12.52 -5.57 26.65
CA ASN A 65 -11.48 -6.47 27.16
C ASN A 65 -11.69 -7.92 26.68
N SER A 66 -12.17 -8.08 25.44
CA SER A 66 -12.46 -9.37 24.86
C SER A 66 -11.22 -9.94 24.19
N VAL A 67 -11.18 -11.26 24.04
CA VAL A 67 -10.09 -11.93 23.31
C VAL A 67 -10.47 -11.96 21.83
N PRO A 68 -9.63 -11.42 20.91
CA PRO A 68 -9.91 -11.48 19.49
C PRO A 68 -9.95 -12.93 19.01
N LYS A 69 -10.94 -13.27 18.18
CA LYS A 69 -10.96 -14.53 17.44
C LYS A 69 -10.03 -14.39 16.24
N TRP A 70 -8.96 -15.18 16.21
CA TRP A 70 -7.95 -15.07 15.15
C TRP A 70 -8.48 -15.33 13.75
N GLN A 71 -9.49 -16.19 13.58
CA GLN A 71 -10.11 -16.39 12.27
C GLN A 71 -10.81 -15.12 11.76
N ASP A 72 -11.48 -14.38 12.64
CA ASP A 72 -12.14 -13.13 12.29
C ASP A 72 -11.10 -12.06 11.94
N VAL A 73 -10.03 -11.94 12.75
CA VAL A 73 -8.91 -11.03 12.49
C VAL A 73 -8.25 -11.33 11.13
N LEU A 74 -7.94 -12.60 10.87
CA LEU A 74 -7.33 -13.03 9.60
C LEU A 74 -8.26 -12.76 8.41
N GLY A 75 -9.57 -12.97 8.57
CA GLY A 75 -10.56 -12.66 7.55
C GLY A 75 -10.56 -11.17 7.19
N GLN A 76 -10.46 -10.31 8.20
CA GLN A 76 -10.39 -8.86 7.97
C GLN A 76 -9.09 -8.43 7.27
N PHE A 77 -7.93 -8.95 7.71
CA PHE A 77 -6.66 -8.69 7.01
C PHE A 77 -6.69 -9.19 5.56
N SER A 78 -7.37 -10.31 5.29
CA SER A 78 -7.55 -10.82 3.94
C SER A 78 -8.36 -9.85 3.07
N MET A 79 -9.39 -9.20 3.64
CA MET A 79 -10.17 -8.16 2.96
C MET A 79 -9.32 -6.93 2.63
N VAL A 80 -8.51 -6.45 3.59
CA VAL A 80 -7.59 -5.32 3.37
C VAL A 80 -6.55 -5.66 2.30
N ASN A 81 -5.98 -6.86 2.34
CA ASN A 81 -5.03 -7.31 1.33
C ASN A 81 -5.64 -7.31 -0.09
N LEU A 82 -6.89 -7.76 -0.22
CA LEU A 82 -7.59 -7.75 -1.50
C LEU A 82 -7.84 -6.32 -2.01
N GLU A 83 -8.30 -5.41 -1.15
CA GLU A 83 -8.50 -4.01 -1.55
C GLU A 83 -7.18 -3.30 -1.87
N LEU A 84 -6.12 -3.60 -1.12
CA LEU A 84 -4.76 -3.10 -1.39
C LEU A 84 -4.24 -3.59 -2.75
N TYR A 85 -4.41 -4.88 -3.04
CA TYR A 85 -4.06 -5.43 -4.34
C TYR A 85 -4.81 -4.73 -5.48
N ASN A 86 -6.13 -4.59 -5.33
CA ASN A 86 -6.98 -3.97 -6.36
C ASN A 86 -6.59 -2.52 -6.65
N ILE A 87 -6.33 -1.70 -5.63
CA ILE A 87 -5.93 -0.30 -5.85
C ILE A 87 -4.54 -0.21 -6.47
N VAL A 88 -3.58 -1.05 -6.05
CA VAL A 88 -2.22 -1.06 -6.61
C VAL A 88 -2.26 -1.39 -8.10
N GLU A 89 -3.06 -2.38 -8.51
CA GLU A 89 -3.22 -2.74 -9.91
C GLU A 89 -3.84 -1.62 -10.76
N ASP A 90 -4.80 -0.87 -10.22
CA ASP A 90 -5.38 0.27 -10.91
C ASP A 90 -4.43 1.48 -10.98
N ILE A 91 -3.66 1.75 -9.92
CA ILE A 91 -2.65 2.83 -9.89
C ILE A 91 -1.50 2.53 -10.86
N LYS A 92 -1.02 1.29 -10.94
CA LYS A 92 0.07 0.89 -11.85
C LYS A 92 -0.22 1.27 -13.30
N LYS A 93 -1.49 1.19 -13.74
CA LYS A 93 -1.92 1.53 -15.11
C LYS A 93 -1.75 3.02 -15.44
N VAL A 94 -1.73 3.90 -14.44
CA VAL A 94 -1.83 5.36 -14.62
C VAL A 94 -0.64 6.14 -14.05
N SER A 95 0.10 5.55 -13.11
CA SER A 95 1.20 6.19 -12.36
C SER A 95 2.41 6.64 -13.19
N LYS A 96 2.67 6.00 -14.33
CA LYS A 96 3.84 6.32 -15.17
C LYS A 96 3.57 7.38 -16.25
N ALA A 97 2.31 7.72 -16.48
CA ALA A 97 1.93 8.50 -17.65
C ALA A 97 1.62 9.97 -17.33
N PHE A 98 1.43 10.34 -16.06
CA PHE A 98 0.92 11.67 -15.71
C PHE A 98 1.55 12.26 -14.44
N VAL A 99 1.81 13.56 -14.48
CA VAL A 99 2.20 14.40 -13.35
C VAL A 99 1.02 15.26 -12.91
N VAL A 100 0.84 15.36 -11.59
CA VAL A 100 -0.22 16.14 -10.95
C VAL A 100 0.30 17.55 -10.65
N HIS A 101 -0.34 18.58 -11.20
CA HIS A 101 -0.01 19.99 -10.93
C HIS A 101 -1.24 20.77 -10.43
N PRO A 102 -1.24 21.26 -9.17
CA PRO A 102 -2.33 22.08 -8.65
C PRO A 102 -2.36 23.46 -9.32
N LYS A 103 -3.52 23.89 -9.84
CA LYS A 103 -3.70 25.22 -10.46
C LYS A 103 -4.42 26.21 -9.54
N ASN A 104 -5.54 25.80 -8.95
CA ASN A 104 -6.35 26.65 -8.07
C ASN A 104 -6.63 25.89 -6.78
N VAL A 105 -6.19 26.46 -5.66
CA VAL A 105 -6.36 25.88 -4.32
C VAL A 105 -6.90 26.96 -3.41
N ASN A 106 -7.93 26.64 -2.62
CA ASN A 106 -8.48 27.58 -1.65
C ASN A 106 -7.49 27.81 -0.49
N ALA A 107 -7.64 28.91 0.24
CA ALA A 107 -6.69 29.29 1.29
C ALA A 107 -6.58 28.26 2.43
N GLU A 108 -7.68 27.54 2.72
CA GLU A 108 -7.73 26.49 3.75
C GLU A 108 -6.88 25.26 3.35
N ASN A 109 -6.99 24.81 2.11
CA ASN A 109 -6.27 23.65 1.60
C ASN A 109 -4.84 23.98 1.17
N ALA A 110 -4.53 25.25 0.89
CA ALA A 110 -3.21 25.67 0.42
C ALA A 110 -2.09 25.27 1.40
N ALA A 111 -2.35 25.32 2.70
CA ALA A 111 -1.37 24.98 3.73
C ALA A 111 -1.06 23.47 3.81
N ILE A 112 -2.07 22.61 3.58
CA ILE A 112 -1.92 21.15 3.68
C ILE A 112 -1.58 20.50 2.33
N LEU A 113 -1.80 21.20 1.21
CA LEU A 113 -1.60 20.69 -0.14
C LEU A 113 -0.22 20.05 -0.37
N PRO A 114 0.92 20.64 0.07
CA PRO A 114 2.24 20.00 -0.11
C PRO A 114 2.32 18.62 0.54
N VAL A 115 1.63 18.44 1.67
CA VAL A 115 1.55 17.15 2.38
C VAL A 115 0.65 16.18 1.60
N MET A 116 -0.49 16.65 1.09
CA MET A 116 -1.46 15.82 0.34
C MET A 116 -0.89 15.24 -0.96
N ILE A 117 0.01 15.96 -1.64
CA ILE A 117 0.62 15.53 -2.90
C ILE A 117 2.05 15.01 -2.74
N SER A 118 2.54 14.91 -1.50
CA SER A 118 3.88 14.43 -1.22
C SER A 118 4.06 13.01 -1.73
N SER A 119 5.08 12.80 -2.56
CA SER A 119 5.55 11.47 -2.98
C SER A 119 6.66 10.93 -2.09
N LYS A 120 7.09 11.69 -1.06
CA LYS A 120 8.16 11.26 -0.16
C LYS A 120 7.70 10.06 0.67
N LEU A 121 8.56 9.05 0.75
CA LEU A 121 8.33 7.89 1.60
C LEU A 121 8.28 8.28 3.08
N LEU A 122 7.60 7.46 3.88
CA LEU A 122 7.65 7.57 5.33
C LEU A 122 9.06 7.23 5.83
N PRO A 123 9.55 7.86 6.91
CA PRO A 123 10.91 7.65 7.41
C PRO A 123 11.27 6.18 7.66
N GLU A 124 10.32 5.38 8.15
CA GLU A 124 10.52 3.96 8.44
C GLU A 124 10.69 3.15 7.15
N ILE A 125 9.95 3.51 6.09
CA ILE A 125 10.03 2.86 4.78
C ILE A 125 11.31 3.29 4.05
N GLU A 126 11.70 4.56 4.17
CA GLU A 126 12.96 5.08 3.62
C GLU A 126 14.17 4.38 4.26
N ALA A 127 14.15 4.18 5.58
CA ALA A 127 15.21 3.45 6.29
C ALA A 127 15.29 1.99 5.84
N ASP A 128 14.15 1.28 5.73
CA ASP A 128 14.11 -0.11 5.28
C ASP A 128 14.57 -0.28 3.82
N ASP A 129 14.17 0.63 2.92
CA ASP A 129 14.63 0.63 1.52
C ASP A 129 16.15 0.83 1.43
N ASN A 130 16.69 1.76 2.22
CA ASN A 130 18.12 2.01 2.29
C ASN A 130 18.91 0.80 2.81
N LEU A 131 18.43 0.16 3.88
CA LEU A 131 19.05 -1.04 4.44
C LEU A 131 19.09 -2.19 3.43
N LYS A 132 17.97 -2.45 2.74
CA LYS A 132 17.90 -3.51 1.71
C LYS A 132 18.82 -3.23 0.54
N ARG A 133 18.89 -1.97 0.09
CA ARG A 133 19.80 -1.53 -0.96
C ARG A 133 21.26 -1.71 -0.54
N GLU A 134 21.63 -1.32 0.67
CA GLU A 134 22.98 -1.50 1.19
C GLU A 134 23.36 -2.98 1.30
N GLN A 135 22.47 -3.82 1.83
CA GLN A 135 22.69 -5.26 1.92
C GLN A 135 22.90 -5.90 0.53
N LEU A 136 22.11 -5.49 -0.46
CA LEU A 136 22.25 -5.99 -1.84
C LEU A 136 23.58 -5.58 -2.46
N LEU A 137 23.99 -4.32 -2.27
CA LEU A 137 25.20 -3.76 -2.87
C LEU A 137 26.48 -4.19 -2.14
N TYR A 138 26.42 -4.50 -0.84
CA TYR A 138 27.57 -4.95 -0.05
C TYR A 138 28.24 -6.17 -0.69
N ALA A 139 27.46 -7.14 -1.15
CA ALA A 139 27.96 -8.35 -1.83
C ALA A 139 28.57 -8.09 -3.22
N MET A 140 28.50 -6.86 -3.71
CA MET A 140 28.84 -6.46 -5.08
C MET A 140 29.72 -5.19 -5.12
N GLN A 141 30.17 -4.70 -3.96
CA GLN A 141 30.93 -3.45 -3.79
C GLN A 141 32.25 -3.41 -4.59
N ASN A 142 32.84 -4.58 -4.84
CA ASN A 142 34.11 -4.72 -5.56
C ASN A 142 33.95 -4.73 -7.09
N LEU A 143 32.71 -4.66 -7.60
CA LEU A 143 32.41 -4.71 -9.03
C LEU A 143 32.16 -3.31 -9.58
N SER A 144 32.50 -3.08 -10.86
CA SER A 144 32.08 -1.87 -11.56
C SER A 144 30.54 -1.82 -11.70
N VAL A 145 29.96 -0.63 -11.74
CA VAL A 145 28.49 -0.46 -11.87
C VAL A 145 27.89 -1.27 -13.04
N PRO A 146 28.49 -1.32 -14.25
CA PRO A 146 28.00 -2.18 -15.33
C PRO A 146 28.00 -3.67 -14.96
N ALA A 147 29.07 -4.17 -14.33
CA ALA A 147 29.16 -5.55 -13.89
C ALA A 147 28.17 -5.87 -12.75
N GLN A 148 27.86 -4.89 -11.90
CA GLN A 148 26.81 -5.02 -10.90
C GLN A 148 25.44 -5.19 -11.56
N ILE A 149 25.12 -4.37 -12.56
CA ILE A 149 23.85 -4.45 -13.30
C ILE A 149 23.69 -5.81 -13.99
N GLU A 150 24.71 -6.29 -14.70
CA GLU A 150 24.64 -7.60 -15.36
C GLU A 150 24.45 -8.75 -14.36
N LYS A 151 25.20 -8.75 -13.26
CA LYS A 151 25.05 -9.77 -12.22
C LYS A 151 23.67 -9.74 -11.56
N LEU A 152 23.07 -8.57 -11.36
CA LEU A 152 21.70 -8.44 -10.85
C LEU A 152 20.67 -8.95 -11.87
N LYS A 153 20.80 -8.58 -13.16
CA LYS A 153 19.92 -9.09 -14.22
C LYS A 153 19.96 -10.61 -14.29
N ALA A 154 21.15 -11.21 -14.33
CA ALA A 154 21.31 -12.66 -14.37
C ALA A 154 20.66 -13.35 -13.14
N ARG A 155 20.74 -12.73 -11.95
CA ARG A 155 20.06 -13.24 -10.74
C ARG A 155 18.54 -13.13 -10.85
N ILE A 156 18.02 -12.01 -11.36
CA ILE A 156 16.58 -11.82 -11.59
C ILE A 156 16.05 -12.88 -12.55
N ASP A 157 16.72 -13.11 -13.67
CA ASP A 157 16.30 -14.10 -14.68
C ASP A 157 16.33 -15.53 -14.11
N MET A 158 17.37 -15.86 -13.35
CA MET A 158 17.49 -17.16 -12.69
C MET A 158 16.38 -17.40 -11.67
N ILE A 159 16.07 -16.41 -10.83
CA ILE A 159 14.98 -16.49 -9.85
C ILE A 159 13.63 -16.59 -10.58
N GLY A 160 13.42 -15.79 -11.62
CA GLY A 160 12.20 -15.83 -12.44
C GLY A 160 11.94 -17.21 -13.03
N ALA A 161 12.96 -17.80 -13.68
CA ALA A 161 12.86 -19.15 -14.25
C ALA A 161 12.58 -20.22 -13.18
N ALA A 162 13.17 -20.10 -11.99
CA ALA A 162 12.91 -21.01 -10.87
C ALA A 162 11.45 -20.90 -10.38
N CYS A 163 10.93 -19.67 -10.25
CA CYS A 163 9.53 -19.42 -9.86
C CYS A 163 8.53 -19.97 -10.88
N GLU A 164 8.76 -19.74 -12.18
CA GLU A 164 7.91 -20.28 -13.25
C GLU A 164 7.91 -21.81 -13.27
N SER A 165 9.08 -22.42 -13.08
CA SER A 165 9.22 -23.87 -12.97
C SER A 165 8.44 -24.42 -11.77
N ALA A 166 8.57 -23.78 -10.60
CA ALA A 166 7.86 -24.17 -9.39
C ALA A 166 6.33 -24.06 -9.56
N GLU A 167 5.84 -22.97 -10.18
CA GLU A 167 4.41 -22.79 -10.46
C GLU A 167 3.88 -23.89 -11.38
N LYS A 168 4.63 -24.25 -12.42
CA LYS A 168 4.28 -25.34 -13.34
C LYS A 168 4.17 -26.68 -12.60
N VAL A 169 5.18 -27.03 -11.78
CA VAL A 169 5.17 -28.28 -11.01
C VAL A 169 3.98 -28.33 -10.04
N ILE A 170 3.68 -27.23 -9.36
CA ILE A 170 2.51 -27.14 -8.47
C ILE A 170 1.21 -27.31 -9.26
N ALA A 171 1.08 -26.67 -10.42
CA ALA A 171 -0.10 -26.77 -11.26
C ALA A 171 -0.32 -28.20 -11.80
N ASP A 172 0.74 -28.86 -12.28
CA ASP A 172 0.71 -30.23 -12.78
C ASP A 172 0.36 -31.22 -11.67
N THR A 173 0.94 -31.01 -10.48
CA THR A 173 0.62 -31.80 -9.28
C THR A 173 -0.85 -31.63 -8.91
N ARG A 174 -1.36 -30.39 -8.83
CA ARG A 174 -2.78 -30.13 -8.53
C ARG A 174 -3.71 -30.80 -9.54
N LYS A 175 -3.37 -30.75 -10.84
CA LYS A 175 -4.14 -31.43 -11.89
C LYS A 175 -4.15 -32.95 -11.71
N THR A 176 -3.01 -33.53 -11.32
CA THR A 176 -2.86 -34.97 -11.10
C THR A 176 -3.67 -35.46 -9.90
N TYR A 177 -3.68 -34.72 -8.79
CA TYR A 177 -4.36 -35.16 -7.55
C TYR A 177 -5.83 -34.74 -7.45
N PHE A 178 -6.23 -33.62 -8.07
CA PHE A 178 -7.57 -33.05 -7.92
C PHE A 178 -8.34 -32.89 -9.24
N GLY A 179 -7.72 -33.16 -10.39
CA GLY A 179 -8.33 -32.97 -11.72
C GLY A 179 -9.15 -34.17 -12.22
N THR A 180 -8.98 -35.37 -11.67
CA THR A 180 -9.74 -36.57 -12.04
C THR A 180 -10.75 -36.92 -10.96
N ARG A 181 -12.04 -37.06 -11.32
CA ARG A 181 -13.12 -37.51 -10.40
C ARG A 181 -12.86 -38.90 -9.79
N GLN A 182 -11.94 -39.65 -10.38
CA GLN A 182 -11.25 -40.76 -9.73
C GLN A 182 -9.84 -40.26 -9.46
N GLY A 183 -9.51 -39.96 -8.21
CA GLY A 183 -8.16 -39.59 -7.81
C GLY A 183 -7.15 -40.67 -8.25
N PRO A 184 -5.84 -40.39 -8.20
CA PRO A 184 -4.84 -41.38 -8.56
C PRO A 184 -5.12 -42.70 -7.85
N THR A 185 -5.21 -43.80 -8.61
CA THR A 185 -5.50 -45.16 -8.11
C THR A 185 -4.41 -45.74 -7.22
N ASN A 186 -3.36 -44.97 -6.94
CA ASN A 186 -2.34 -45.25 -5.94
C ASN A 186 -2.42 -44.23 -4.80
N ILE A 187 -3.56 -44.17 -4.12
CA ILE A 187 -3.55 -43.66 -2.74
C ILE A 187 -2.84 -44.77 -1.96
N LEU A 188 -1.60 -44.53 -1.53
CA LEU A 188 -1.06 -45.23 -0.36
C LEU A 188 -2.16 -45.14 0.69
N THR A 189 -2.85 -46.25 0.96
CA THR A 189 -3.88 -46.31 1.99
C THR A 189 -3.23 -45.85 3.27
N LEU A 190 -3.49 -44.60 3.65
CA LEU A 190 -2.98 -44.01 4.85
C LEU A 190 -3.53 -44.85 6.00
N ASP A 191 -2.65 -45.50 6.75
CA ASP A 191 -3.06 -46.39 7.82
C ASP A 191 -3.97 -45.64 8.81
N LYS A 192 -4.99 -46.31 9.35
CA LYS A 192 -5.98 -45.70 10.25
C LYS A 192 -5.31 -44.99 11.44
N ALA A 193 -4.18 -45.51 11.92
CA ALA A 193 -3.41 -44.88 12.98
C ALA A 193 -2.76 -43.56 12.55
N GLN A 194 -2.24 -43.49 11.31
CA GLN A 194 -1.68 -42.25 10.75
C GLN A 194 -2.78 -41.23 10.49
N ALA A 195 -3.93 -41.65 9.95
CA ALA A 195 -5.08 -40.77 9.76
C ALA A 195 -5.60 -40.18 11.08
N ALA A 196 -5.70 -41.01 12.14
CA ALA A 196 -6.09 -40.55 13.47
C ALA A 196 -5.10 -39.55 14.07
N LYS A 197 -3.79 -39.79 13.89
CA LYS A 197 -2.74 -38.88 14.36
C LYS A 197 -2.76 -37.53 13.64
N ILE A 198 -3.05 -37.54 12.33
CA ILE A 198 -3.26 -36.31 11.56
C ILE A 198 -4.49 -35.56 12.05
N GLN A 199 -5.60 -36.25 12.30
CA GLN A 199 -6.83 -35.62 12.82
C GLN A 199 -6.63 -34.99 14.20
N GLU A 200 -5.88 -35.65 15.08
CA GLU A 200 -5.54 -35.12 16.41
C GLU A 200 -4.66 -33.86 16.28
N GLN A 201 -3.65 -33.89 15.41
CA GLN A 201 -2.83 -32.70 15.14
C GLN A 201 -3.65 -31.56 14.52
N GLU A 202 -4.59 -31.86 13.62
CA GLU A 202 -5.50 -30.86 13.05
C GLU A 202 -6.37 -30.22 14.14
N ASN A 203 -6.94 -31.01 15.05
CA ASN A 203 -7.73 -30.49 16.17
C ASN A 203 -6.88 -29.61 17.10
N LEU A 204 -5.66 -30.06 17.42
CA LEU A 204 -4.73 -29.28 18.25
C LEU A 204 -4.36 -27.95 17.57
N LEU A 205 -4.09 -27.97 16.27
CA LEU A 205 -3.81 -26.76 15.49
C LEU A 205 -5.03 -25.83 15.42
N ARG A 206 -6.24 -26.36 15.22
CA ARG A 206 -7.49 -25.58 15.27
C ARG A 206 -7.67 -24.91 16.62
N HIS A 207 -7.44 -25.62 17.72
CA HIS A 207 -7.46 -25.03 19.06
C HIS A 207 -6.38 -23.96 19.24
N ALA A 208 -5.13 -24.23 18.85
CA ALA A 208 -4.03 -23.29 18.97
C ALA A 208 -4.25 -22.00 18.14
N VAL A 209 -4.82 -22.12 16.93
CA VAL A 209 -5.20 -21.00 16.06
C VAL A 209 -6.34 -20.21 16.68
N ASN A 210 -7.40 -20.88 17.15
CA ASN A 210 -8.55 -20.19 17.75
C ASN A 210 -8.21 -19.47 19.06
N HIS A 211 -7.26 -19.98 19.84
CA HIS A 211 -6.84 -19.41 21.12
C HIS A 211 -5.55 -18.56 21.03
N GLY A 212 -4.92 -18.45 19.85
CA GLY A 212 -3.72 -17.64 19.63
C GLY A 212 -2.47 -18.14 20.34
N GLN A 213 -2.47 -19.38 20.82
CA GLN A 213 -1.45 -19.89 21.74
C GLN A 213 -0.10 -20.16 21.03
N GLY A 214 -0.10 -20.18 19.68
CA GLY A 214 1.11 -20.24 18.84
C GLY A 214 1.51 -18.92 18.15
N LEU A 215 0.79 -17.82 18.39
CA LEU A 215 1.11 -16.49 17.84
C LEU A 215 1.81 -15.57 18.87
N ARG A 216 1.92 -16.01 20.12
CA ARG A 216 2.74 -15.33 21.12
C ARG A 216 4.19 -15.72 20.87
N ILE A 217 4.91 -14.88 20.12
CA ILE A 217 6.37 -14.94 20.08
C ILE A 217 6.85 -14.63 21.51
N PRO A 218 7.54 -15.56 22.21
CA PRO A 218 8.19 -15.26 23.48
C PRO A 218 9.07 -14.02 23.30
N ILE A 219 9.15 -13.15 24.31
CA ILE A 219 9.96 -11.92 24.26
C ILE A 219 11.41 -12.21 23.82
N ASP A 220 11.90 -13.40 24.15
CA ASP A 220 13.25 -13.88 23.85
C ASP A 220 13.44 -14.35 22.39
N GLN A 221 12.34 -14.54 21.63
CA GLN A 221 12.33 -15.08 20.26
C GLN A 221 11.98 -14.02 19.20
N ARG A 222 12.00 -12.72 19.54
CA ARG A 222 11.90 -11.63 18.54
C ARG A 222 13.11 -11.56 17.58
N GLN A 223 14.11 -12.43 17.73
CA GLN A 223 15.13 -12.61 16.71
C GLN A 223 14.59 -13.51 15.60
N ILE A 224 14.54 -12.94 14.40
CA ILE A 224 14.19 -13.59 13.13
C ILE A 224 14.86 -14.97 13.08
N THR A 225 14.09 -16.06 13.21
CA THR A 225 14.65 -17.41 13.11
C THR A 225 15.01 -17.66 11.64
N SER A 226 16.28 -17.41 11.31
CA SER A 226 16.89 -17.70 10.00
C SER A 226 17.07 -19.22 9.74
N ALA A 227 16.69 -20.07 10.69
CA ALA A 227 16.87 -21.51 10.56
C ALA A 227 15.67 -22.18 9.89
N LEU A 228 15.92 -22.76 8.72
CA LEU A 228 15.00 -23.68 8.05
C LEU A 228 14.69 -24.90 8.95
N PRO A 229 13.45 -25.43 8.92
CA PRO A 229 13.10 -26.68 9.58
C PRO A 229 14.08 -27.81 9.25
N ALA A 230 14.40 -28.67 10.22
CA ALA A 230 15.45 -29.68 10.13
C ALA A 230 15.34 -30.64 8.91
N HIS A 231 14.15 -30.84 8.37
CA HIS A 231 13.92 -31.68 7.18
C HIS A 231 14.23 -30.98 5.84
N LEU A 232 14.52 -29.68 5.85
CA LEU A 232 14.86 -28.88 4.68
C LEU A 232 16.35 -28.50 4.63
N VAL A 233 17.12 -28.86 5.67
CA VAL A 233 18.56 -28.59 5.77
C VAL A 233 19.35 -29.39 4.73
N ASP A 234 18.91 -30.62 4.40
CA ASP A 234 19.64 -31.52 3.50
C ASP A 234 19.33 -31.30 2.00
N VAL A 235 18.35 -30.46 1.65
CA VAL A 235 17.90 -30.26 0.26
C VAL A 235 18.62 -29.10 -0.43
N LEU A 236 19.35 -28.27 0.33
CA LEU A 236 20.11 -27.14 -0.21
C LEU A 236 21.61 -27.40 -0.08
N PRO A 237 22.40 -27.37 -1.19
CA PRO A 237 23.85 -27.42 -1.07
C PRO A 237 24.32 -26.15 -0.33
N VAL A 238 24.85 -26.35 0.88
CA VAL A 238 25.45 -25.33 1.74
C VAL A 238 26.66 -24.72 1.02
N GLY A 239 26.52 -23.47 0.59
CA GLY A 239 27.65 -22.59 0.28
C GLY A 239 27.94 -21.73 1.50
N ASP A 240 29.10 -21.91 2.10
CA ASP A 240 29.59 -21.24 3.31
C ASP A 240 29.43 -19.72 3.30
N SER A 241 28.89 -19.17 4.42
CA SER A 241 29.32 -17.95 5.15
C SER A 241 28.15 -17.26 5.88
N VAL A 242 27.73 -17.80 7.02
CA VAL A 242 26.89 -17.05 7.97
C VAL A 242 27.80 -16.47 9.05
N GLN A 243 28.18 -15.20 8.91
CA GLN A 243 28.75 -14.43 10.01
C GLN A 243 27.60 -13.94 10.91
N THR A 244 27.64 -14.39 12.16
CA THR A 244 26.83 -13.89 13.27
C THR A 244 27.27 -12.47 13.63
N ILE A 245 26.37 -11.49 13.50
CA ILE A 245 26.57 -10.14 14.02
C ILE A 245 25.59 -9.93 15.18
N SER A 246 26.14 -9.82 16.38
CA SER A 246 25.46 -9.36 17.60
C SER A 246 25.33 -7.83 17.57
N GLU A 247 24.11 -7.31 17.75
CA GLU A 247 23.86 -5.89 18.03
C GLU A 247 23.96 -5.58 19.53
N PRO A 248 24.68 -4.53 19.96
CA PRO A 248 24.54 -3.97 21.31
C PRO A 248 23.41 -2.93 21.34
N SER A 249 22.43 -3.16 22.19
CA SER A 249 21.35 -2.25 22.55
C SER A 249 21.85 -0.97 23.26
N GLY A 250 21.44 0.20 22.79
CA GLY A 250 21.74 1.51 23.41
C GLY A 250 20.54 2.48 23.41
N MET A 251 19.87 2.57 24.55
CA MET A 251 19.17 3.72 25.16
C MET A 251 18.71 4.89 24.26
N TYR A 252 17.39 5.03 24.08
CA TYR A 252 16.77 6.24 23.52
C TYR A 252 16.71 7.38 24.56
N LEU A 253 17.42 8.48 24.27
CA LEU A 253 17.24 9.78 24.91
C LEU A 253 16.05 10.51 24.28
N LYS A 254 15.06 10.83 25.10
CA LYS A 254 13.90 11.68 24.79
C LYS A 254 14.35 13.14 24.72
N ASN A 255 14.29 13.76 23.54
CA ASN A 255 14.34 15.22 23.38
C ASN A 255 13.35 15.67 22.28
N THR A 256 12.40 16.50 22.68
CA THR A 256 11.38 17.13 21.82
C THR A 256 11.82 18.57 21.52
N PRO A 257 11.86 19.05 20.26
CA PRO A 257 12.05 20.47 19.98
C PRO A 257 10.72 21.24 20.06
N PRO A 258 10.74 22.54 20.45
CA PRO A 258 9.54 23.35 20.58
C PRO A 258 9.02 23.84 19.22
N MET A 259 7.69 23.84 19.07
CA MET A 259 6.98 24.42 17.93
C MET A 259 6.98 25.96 18.03
N SER A 260 7.54 26.63 17.02
CA SER A 260 7.43 28.08 16.85
C SER A 260 6.14 28.41 16.10
N SER A 261 5.24 29.14 16.77
CA SER A 261 3.99 29.65 16.22
C SER A 261 4.21 30.94 15.44
N ASN A 262 3.93 30.93 14.13
CA ASN A 262 3.76 32.14 13.33
C ASN A 262 2.27 32.34 13.01
N ALA A 263 1.71 33.41 13.57
CA ALA A 263 0.40 33.94 13.20
C ALA A 263 0.51 34.64 11.84
N VAL A 264 -0.33 34.27 10.88
CA VAL A 264 -0.52 35.02 9.64
C VAL A 264 -1.97 35.50 9.57
N ASN A 265 -2.08 36.82 9.50
CA ASN A 265 -3.31 37.62 9.47
C ASN A 265 -4.11 37.35 8.19
N SER A 266 -5.40 37.07 8.32
CA SER A 266 -6.31 36.70 7.23
C SER A 266 -7.14 37.89 6.74
N GLN A 267 -6.81 38.40 5.56
CA GLN A 267 -7.74 39.20 4.75
C GLN A 267 -7.67 38.72 3.29
N GLY A 268 -8.65 37.94 2.86
CA GLY A 268 -8.80 37.47 1.49
C GLY A 268 -10.13 36.74 1.31
N ALA A 269 -10.93 37.19 0.34
CA ALA A 269 -12.32 36.80 0.11
C ALA A 269 -12.53 35.28 -0.01
N LEU A 270 -13.62 34.78 0.59
CA LEU A 270 -14.10 33.40 0.52
C LEU A 270 -14.53 33.05 -0.93
N MET A 271 -13.56 32.66 -1.76
CA MET A 271 -13.86 31.91 -2.96
C MET A 271 -14.01 30.44 -2.58
N GLN A 272 -15.25 30.03 -2.33
CA GLN A 272 -15.66 28.64 -2.25
C GLN A 272 -15.39 28.01 -3.63
N GLY A 273 -14.22 27.39 -3.78
CA GLY A 273 -13.74 26.81 -5.01
C GLY A 273 -13.09 25.47 -4.74
N ASN A 274 -13.57 24.44 -5.43
CA ASN A 274 -12.96 23.11 -5.44
C ASN A 274 -11.48 23.21 -5.86
N ILE A 275 -10.63 22.31 -5.34
CA ILE A 275 -9.25 22.17 -5.78
C ILE A 275 -9.27 21.83 -7.28
N MET A 276 -8.58 22.63 -8.09
CA MET A 276 -8.40 22.37 -9.52
C MET A 276 -7.02 21.78 -9.75
N ILE A 277 -7.00 20.56 -10.27
CA ILE A 277 -5.80 19.78 -10.54
C ILE A 277 -5.65 19.61 -12.05
N SER A 278 -4.45 19.88 -12.57
CA SER A 278 -4.07 19.55 -13.95
C SER A 278 -3.23 18.28 -13.99
N PHE A 279 -3.44 17.47 -15.03
CA PHE A 279 -2.64 16.28 -15.33
C PHE A 279 -1.80 16.55 -16.57
N ILE A 280 -0.48 16.45 -16.44
CA ILE A 280 0.48 16.64 -17.53
C ILE A 280 0.97 15.25 -17.94
N ARG A 281 0.79 14.89 -19.21
CA ARG A 281 1.32 13.61 -19.73
C ARG A 281 2.84 13.72 -19.90
N VAL A 282 3.57 12.75 -19.36
CA VAL A 282 5.04 12.64 -19.47
C VAL A 282 5.41 11.63 -20.55
#